data_AF-Q2GET5-F1
#
_entry.id   AF-Q2GET5-F1
#
_cell.length_a   1.000
_cell.length_b   1.000
_cell.length_c   1.000
_cell.angle_alpha   90.00
_cell.angle_beta   90.00
_cell.angle_gamma   90.00
#
_symmetry.space_group_name_H-M   'P 1'
#
loop_
_entity.id
_entity.type
_entity.pdbx_description
1 polymer ?
#
loop_
_entity_poly.entity_id
_entity_poly.type
_entity_poly.pdbx_seq_one_letter_code
_entity_poly.pdbx_strand_id
1 'polypeptide(L)'
;MGKREELFIAFGVILFLLLAAGLYWLCRVRSRRAVDSALEEIRLTGLVPGLQGIQFSADGVLGPAGATEPTWEGAVVVLDTSDAPLREVYPNTELFCALGIAGTPVPESVRDYCGDFPILRGPEGCLPSGKSWSVLHICPLGLHDPVQPGQEGVAELEESLSQVAQIYVSGWGLHRDFDKRCAGGEVDLTVLMTVPFSDANSGIMSRAGQVQHFASCLAVASRQNPGKMSSGPRFKLCCDGEEMRRICTEAAYNATREIDKHWGKAGAAR
;
A
#
# COMPACT_ATOMS: atom_id res chain seq x y z
N MET A 1 -31.62 55.97 -23.69
CA MET A 1 -30.59 55.23 -22.92
C MET A 1 -29.26 55.55 -23.55
N GLY A 2 -28.39 56.21 -22.81
CA GLY A 2 -27.23 56.92 -23.34
C GLY A 2 -25.96 56.08 -23.20
N LYS A 3 -25.01 56.20 -24.13
CA LYS A 3 -23.68 55.53 -24.16
C LYS A 3 -22.92 55.50 -22.81
N ARG A 4 -23.27 56.36 -21.85
CA ARG A 4 -22.73 56.33 -20.48
C ARG A 4 -23.22 55.12 -19.66
N GLU A 5 -24.49 54.73 -19.80
CA GLU A 5 -25.08 53.58 -19.08
C GLU A 5 -24.41 52.27 -19.50
N GLU A 6 -24.18 52.08 -20.80
CA GLU A 6 -23.44 50.93 -21.34
C GLU A 6 -22.00 50.86 -20.82
N LEU A 7 -21.33 52.01 -20.69
CA LEU A 7 -19.98 52.10 -20.17
C LEU A 7 -19.91 51.72 -18.67
N PHE A 8 -20.89 52.14 -17.87
CA PHE A 8 -20.99 51.77 -16.45
C PHE A 8 -21.24 50.27 -16.28
N ILE A 9 -22.12 49.68 -17.09
CA ILE A 9 -22.39 48.24 -17.07
C ILE A 9 -21.13 47.45 -17.47
N ALA A 10 -20.45 47.85 -18.56
CA ALA A 10 -19.22 47.20 -19.00
C ALA A 10 -18.12 47.26 -17.93
N PHE A 11 -17.93 48.42 -17.29
CA PHE A 11 -16.94 48.57 -16.21
C PHE A 11 -17.30 47.72 -14.99
N GLY A 12 -18.58 47.66 -14.61
CA GLY A 12 -19.07 46.81 -13.53
C GLY A 12 -18.83 45.32 -13.78
N VAL A 13 -19.09 44.84 -15.00
CA VAL A 13 -18.84 43.45 -15.40
C VAL A 13 -17.35 43.12 -15.37
N ILE A 14 -16.49 44.00 -15.89
CA ILE A 14 -15.03 43.80 -15.87
C ILE A 14 -14.52 43.73 -14.43
N LEU A 15 -14.96 44.66 -13.57
CA LEU A 15 -14.57 44.67 -12.15
C LEU A 15 -15.02 43.39 -11.44
N PHE A 16 -16.24 42.93 -11.71
CA PHE A 16 -16.77 41.68 -11.16
C PHE A 16 -15.96 40.47 -11.62
N LEU A 17 -15.63 40.38 -12.90
CA LEU A 17 -14.82 39.28 -13.45
C LEU A 17 -13.39 39.26 -12.85
N LEU A 18 -12.77 40.43 -12.66
CA LEU A 18 -11.45 40.53 -12.02
C LEU A 18 -11.49 40.09 -10.55
N LEU A 19 -12.54 40.47 -9.81
CA LEU A 19 -12.76 40.02 -8.43
C LEU A 19 -12.99 38.51 -8.37
N ALA A 20 -13.81 37.96 -9.26
CA ALA A 20 -14.07 36.52 -9.34
C ALA A 20 -12.78 35.73 -9.67
N ALA A 21 -11.98 36.22 -10.62
CA ALA A 21 -10.68 35.62 -10.95
C ALA A 21 -9.69 35.70 -9.78
N GLY A 22 -9.63 36.84 -9.08
CA GLY A 22 -8.80 37.02 -7.89
C GLY A 22 -9.19 36.09 -6.75
N LEU A 23 -10.49 35.96 -6.47
CA LEU A 23 -11.03 35.02 -5.47
C LEU A 23 -10.76 33.57 -5.86
N TYR A 24 -10.97 33.19 -7.13
CA TYR A 24 -10.63 31.87 -7.63
C TYR A 24 -9.14 31.56 -7.44
N TRP A 25 -8.26 32.51 -7.76
CA TRP A 25 -6.83 32.36 -7.58
C TRP A 25 -6.44 32.20 -6.10
N LEU A 26 -7.00 33.02 -5.20
CA LEU A 26 -6.77 32.90 -3.76
C LEU A 26 -7.24 31.55 -3.21
N CYS A 27 -8.42 31.09 -3.60
CA CYS A 27 -8.94 29.77 -3.24
C CYS A 27 -8.03 28.64 -3.77
N ARG A 28 -7.53 28.77 -5.01
CA ARG A 28 -6.60 27.81 -5.62
C ARG A 28 -5.24 27.78 -4.90
N VAL A 29 -4.71 28.93 -4.49
CA VAL A 29 -3.45 29.00 -3.73
C VAL A 29 -3.61 28.41 -2.33
N ARG A 30 -4.70 28.73 -1.63
CA ARG A 30 -4.96 28.20 -0.28
C ARG A 30 -5.15 26.68 -0.29
N SER A 31 -5.90 26.16 -1.26
CA SER A 31 -6.10 24.71 -1.40
C SER A 31 -4.80 23.98 -1.73
N ARG A 32 -3.94 24.55 -2.59
CA ARG A 32 -2.60 24.00 -2.86
C ARG A 32 -1.73 23.93 -1.61
N ARG A 33 -1.63 25.03 -0.85
CA ARG A 33 -0.85 25.05 0.41
C ARG A 33 -1.31 23.99 1.41
N ALA A 34 -2.62 23.77 1.53
CA ALA A 34 -3.15 22.74 2.41
C ALA A 34 -2.77 21.31 1.94
N VAL A 35 -2.79 21.08 0.62
CA VAL A 35 -2.35 19.80 0.03
C VAL A 35 -0.84 19.60 0.23
N ASP A 36 -0.04 20.63 -0.02
CA ASP A 36 1.42 20.56 0.12
C ASP A 36 1.83 20.29 1.58
N SER A 37 1.18 20.96 2.54
CA SER A 37 1.42 20.73 3.98
C SER A 37 1.02 19.32 4.42
N ALA A 38 -0.10 18.78 3.91
CA ALA A 38 -0.51 17.42 4.21
C ALA A 38 0.46 16.39 3.62
N LEU A 39 0.93 16.61 2.39
CA LEU A 39 1.94 15.76 1.77
C LEU A 39 3.28 15.82 2.50
N GLU A 40 3.69 16.98 3.02
CA GLU A 40 4.89 17.10 3.87
C GLU A 40 4.76 16.30 5.16
N GLU A 41 3.62 16.37 5.85
CA GLU A 41 3.37 15.57 7.06
C GLU A 41 3.38 14.07 6.76
N ILE A 42 2.77 13.65 5.65
CA ILE A 42 2.78 12.26 5.18
C ILE A 42 4.20 11.81 4.85
N ARG A 43 5.01 12.66 4.21
CA ARG A 43 6.43 12.35 3.91
C ARG A 43 7.26 12.21 5.17
N LEU A 44 6.96 12.99 6.22
CA LEU A 44 7.66 12.88 7.49
C LEU A 44 7.24 11.63 8.27
N THR A 45 5.95 11.34 8.33
CA THR A 45 5.40 10.28 9.21
C THR A 45 5.24 8.93 8.53
N GLY A 46 5.13 8.90 7.20
CA GLY A 46 4.69 7.73 6.44
C GLY A 46 3.23 7.36 6.67
N LEU A 47 2.43 8.22 7.30
CA LEU A 47 1.03 7.94 7.62
C LEU A 47 0.11 8.69 6.66
N VAL A 48 -0.74 7.96 5.94
CA VAL A 48 -1.69 8.55 5.00
C VAL A 48 -3.06 8.68 5.66
N PRO A 49 -3.68 9.88 5.70
CA PRO A 49 -5.04 10.06 6.17
C PRO A 49 -6.01 9.10 5.46
N GLY A 50 -6.89 8.43 6.20
CA GLY A 50 -7.82 7.43 5.66
C GLY A 50 -7.25 6.00 5.56
N LEU A 51 -5.94 5.82 5.79
CA LEU A 51 -5.27 4.53 5.92
C LEU A 51 -4.86 4.27 7.38
N GLN A 52 -5.80 4.40 8.33
CA GLN A 52 -5.46 4.26 9.75
C GLN A 52 -4.85 2.88 10.05
N GLY A 53 -3.69 2.89 10.71
CA GLY A 53 -2.98 1.66 11.11
C GLY A 53 -1.91 1.18 10.14
N ILE A 54 -1.78 1.78 8.94
CA ILE A 54 -0.74 1.44 7.95
C ILE A 54 0.35 2.51 7.93
N GLN A 55 1.58 2.10 8.22
CA GLN A 55 2.78 2.92 8.09
C GLN A 55 3.52 2.59 6.79
N PHE A 56 3.72 3.59 5.93
CA PHE A 56 4.60 3.49 4.77
C PHE A 56 6.03 3.82 5.20
N SER A 57 6.93 2.86 5.09
CA SER A 57 8.31 3.01 5.55
C SER A 57 9.31 2.92 4.41
N ALA A 58 10.39 3.69 4.51
CA ALA A 58 11.51 3.63 3.57
C ALA A 58 12.44 2.45 3.88
N ASP A 59 12.27 1.83 5.05
CA ASP A 59 12.96 0.61 5.42
C ASP A 59 12.51 -0.55 4.51
N GLY A 60 13.38 -1.53 4.37
CA GLY A 60 13.01 -2.84 3.89
C GLY A 60 12.40 -3.71 4.98
N VAL A 61 12.11 -4.95 4.64
CA VAL A 61 11.50 -5.91 5.57
C VAL A 61 12.38 -6.21 6.79
N LEU A 62 13.71 -6.17 6.61
CA LEU A 62 14.66 -6.40 7.70
C LEU A 62 14.94 -5.13 8.53
N GLY A 63 14.71 -3.94 7.96
CA GLY A 63 15.07 -2.68 8.59
C GLY A 63 15.63 -1.67 7.58
N PRO A 64 16.40 -0.66 8.05
CA PRO A 64 16.97 0.35 7.17
C PRO A 64 17.94 -0.24 6.14
N ALA A 65 18.24 0.51 5.08
CA ALA A 65 19.12 0.07 4.01
C ALA A 65 20.46 -0.49 4.53
N GLY A 66 20.84 -1.68 4.06
CA GLY A 66 22.06 -2.39 4.49
C GLY A 66 21.88 -3.27 5.73
N ALA A 67 20.67 -3.35 6.31
CA ALA A 67 20.39 -4.29 7.38
C ALA A 67 20.46 -5.75 6.88
N THR A 68 21.38 -6.53 7.45
CA THR A 68 21.51 -7.96 7.18
C THR A 68 20.76 -8.83 8.21
N GLU A 69 20.29 -8.21 9.29
CA GLU A 69 19.55 -8.86 10.36
C GLU A 69 18.26 -8.10 10.66
N PRO A 70 17.21 -8.77 11.16
CA PRO A 70 15.93 -8.12 11.42
C PRO A 70 15.97 -7.18 12.63
N THR A 71 15.60 -5.91 12.45
CA THR A 71 15.54 -4.89 13.50
C THR A 71 14.17 -4.77 14.18
N TRP A 72 13.39 -5.85 14.21
CA TRP A 72 11.98 -5.84 14.65
C TRP A 72 11.84 -5.62 16.15
N GLU A 73 10.82 -4.88 16.59
CA GLU A 73 10.59 -4.59 18.02
C GLU A 73 9.73 -5.64 18.73
N GLY A 74 9.08 -6.55 17.99
CA GLY A 74 8.14 -7.54 18.53
C GLY A 74 8.01 -8.77 17.64
N ALA A 75 6.88 -9.47 17.78
CA ALA A 75 6.56 -10.58 16.89
C ALA A 75 6.19 -10.04 15.51
N VAL A 76 6.56 -10.78 14.46
CA VAL A 76 6.36 -10.34 13.08
C VAL A 76 5.66 -11.39 12.24
N VAL A 77 4.71 -10.93 11.44
CA VAL A 77 4.17 -11.68 10.30
C VAL A 77 4.67 -10.99 9.03
N VAL A 78 5.47 -11.70 8.23
CA VAL A 78 5.93 -11.22 6.94
C VAL A 78 4.96 -11.71 5.87
N LEU A 79 4.35 -10.78 5.16
CA LEU A 79 3.57 -11.03 3.98
C LEU A 79 4.51 -11.00 2.78
N ASP A 80 4.90 -12.19 2.33
CA ASP A 80 5.81 -12.39 1.22
C ASP A 80 5.04 -12.43 -0.09
N THR A 81 5.35 -11.49 -0.99
CA THR A 81 4.77 -11.41 -2.34
C THR A 81 5.76 -11.87 -3.40
N SER A 82 6.81 -12.63 -3.03
CA SER A 82 7.76 -13.20 -3.97
C SER A 82 7.26 -14.49 -4.62
N ASP A 83 7.99 -14.94 -5.64
CA ASP A 83 7.75 -16.22 -6.32
C ASP A 83 8.24 -17.43 -5.51
N ALA A 84 8.62 -17.28 -4.24
CA ALA A 84 9.14 -18.37 -3.41
C ALA A 84 8.22 -19.62 -3.37
N PRO A 85 6.89 -19.51 -3.27
CA PRO A 85 5.98 -20.66 -3.31
C PRO A 85 6.05 -21.48 -4.61
N LEU A 86 6.53 -20.89 -5.71
CA LEU A 86 6.65 -21.55 -7.01
C LEU A 86 7.98 -22.32 -7.15
N ARG A 87 8.87 -22.23 -6.15
CA ARG A 87 10.21 -22.81 -6.18
C ARG A 87 10.28 -24.08 -5.34
N GLU A 88 11.25 -24.95 -5.66
CA GLU A 88 11.51 -26.15 -4.85
C GLU A 88 12.14 -25.81 -3.49
N VAL A 89 12.92 -24.74 -3.43
CA VAL A 89 13.63 -24.27 -2.22
C VAL A 89 13.46 -22.76 -2.07
N TYR A 90 13.50 -22.28 -0.82
CA TYR A 90 13.46 -20.84 -0.55
C TYR A 90 14.67 -20.16 -1.19
N PRO A 91 14.47 -19.06 -1.95
CA PRO A 91 15.55 -18.40 -2.66
C PRO A 91 16.54 -17.74 -1.70
N ASN A 92 17.77 -17.53 -2.18
CA ASN A 92 18.85 -16.90 -1.41
C ASN A 92 18.69 -15.37 -1.39
N THR A 93 17.59 -14.90 -0.79
CA THR A 93 17.27 -13.47 -0.60
C THR A 93 17.66 -13.03 0.81
N GLU A 94 17.92 -11.74 1.01
CA GLU A 94 18.28 -11.20 2.32
C GLU A 94 17.28 -11.61 3.42
N LEU A 95 15.97 -11.55 3.14
CA LEU A 95 14.93 -11.98 4.06
C LEU A 95 15.09 -13.45 4.47
N PHE A 96 15.16 -14.37 3.51
CA PHE A 96 15.22 -15.80 3.81
C PHE A 96 16.55 -16.23 4.40
N CYS A 97 17.65 -15.53 4.08
CA CYS A 97 18.94 -15.70 4.74
C CYS A 97 18.85 -15.29 6.22
N ALA A 98 18.29 -14.11 6.50
CA ALA A 98 18.16 -13.58 7.86
C ALA A 98 17.23 -14.44 8.73
N LEU A 99 16.23 -15.09 8.12
CA LEU A 99 15.36 -16.07 8.78
C LEU A 99 15.98 -17.47 8.92
N GLY A 100 17.14 -17.72 8.30
CA GLY A 100 17.82 -19.03 8.34
C GLY A 100 17.12 -20.13 7.54
N ILE A 101 16.29 -19.77 6.57
CA ILE A 101 15.50 -20.71 5.75
C ILE A 101 15.91 -20.74 4.28
N ALA A 102 16.81 -19.86 3.84
CA ALA A 102 17.34 -19.89 2.47
C ALA A 102 17.91 -21.28 2.12
N GLY A 103 17.54 -21.80 0.94
CA GLY A 103 17.94 -23.12 0.45
C GLY A 103 17.20 -24.30 1.09
N THR A 104 16.32 -24.07 2.07
CA THR A 104 15.47 -25.13 2.61
C THR A 104 14.31 -25.44 1.66
N PRO A 105 13.81 -26.70 1.60
CA PRO A 105 12.69 -27.05 0.74
C PRO A 105 11.42 -26.27 1.06
N VAL A 106 10.73 -25.79 0.02
CA VAL A 106 9.37 -25.28 0.15
C VAL A 106 8.43 -26.47 0.32
N PRO A 107 7.57 -26.49 1.35
CA PRO A 107 6.66 -27.62 1.58
C PRO A 107 5.80 -27.93 0.35
N GLU A 108 5.61 -29.21 0.01
CA GLU A 108 4.75 -29.63 -1.10
C GLU A 108 3.35 -29.04 -0.99
N SER A 109 2.78 -29.01 0.21
CA SER A 109 1.48 -28.39 0.45
C SER A 109 1.43 -26.90 0.10
N VAL A 110 2.54 -26.16 0.18
CA VAL A 110 2.58 -24.75 -0.24
C VAL A 110 2.64 -24.66 -1.76
N ARG A 111 3.45 -25.52 -2.39
CA ARG A 111 3.61 -25.56 -3.86
C ARG A 111 2.33 -26.01 -4.57
N ASP A 112 1.69 -27.07 -4.07
CA ASP A 112 0.51 -27.68 -4.67
C ASP A 112 -0.73 -26.77 -4.63
N TYR A 113 -0.79 -25.87 -3.63
CA TYR A 113 -1.90 -24.93 -3.46
C TYR A 113 -1.59 -23.52 -3.99
N CYS A 114 -0.42 -23.33 -4.60
CA CYS A 114 -0.05 -22.08 -5.22
C CYS A 114 -0.91 -21.78 -6.44
N GLY A 115 -1.49 -20.58 -6.48
CA GLY A 115 -2.46 -20.16 -7.51
C GLY A 115 -3.92 -20.53 -7.18
N ASP A 116 -4.15 -21.61 -6.44
CA ASP A 116 -5.50 -21.99 -5.98
C ASP A 116 -5.96 -21.17 -4.77
N PHE A 117 -5.01 -20.80 -3.91
CA PHE A 117 -5.29 -20.00 -2.71
C PHE A 117 -4.48 -18.71 -2.72
N PRO A 118 -5.12 -17.56 -2.40
CA PRO A 118 -4.44 -16.26 -2.42
C PRO A 118 -3.46 -16.09 -1.26
N ILE A 119 -3.59 -16.89 -0.20
CA ILE A 119 -2.74 -16.84 0.99
C ILE A 119 -2.32 -18.26 1.34
N LEU A 120 -1.01 -18.47 1.42
CA LEU A 120 -0.42 -19.74 1.81
C LEU A 120 0.41 -19.56 3.07
N ARG A 121 0.31 -20.54 3.97
CA ARG A 121 1.10 -20.53 5.20
C ARG A 121 2.52 -20.97 4.90
N GLY A 122 3.47 -20.06 5.13
CA GLY A 122 4.90 -20.34 5.04
C GLY A 122 5.48 -20.81 6.38
N PRO A 123 6.82 -20.79 6.49
CA PRO A 123 7.54 -21.19 7.68
C PRO A 123 7.33 -20.21 8.83
N GLU A 124 7.56 -20.71 10.04
CA GLU A 124 7.55 -19.94 11.27
C GLU A 124 8.74 -20.35 12.13
N GLY A 125 9.18 -19.44 12.99
CA GLY A 125 10.32 -19.69 13.86
C GLY A 125 10.53 -18.58 14.88
N CYS A 126 11.67 -18.66 15.56
CA CYS A 126 12.13 -17.64 16.48
C CYS A 126 13.55 -17.23 16.10
N LEU A 127 13.82 -15.92 16.10
CA LEU A 127 15.18 -15.41 15.98
C LEU A 127 16.00 -15.79 17.23
N PRO A 128 17.35 -15.78 17.15
CA PRO A 128 18.22 -15.95 18.33
C PRO A 128 17.91 -14.97 19.47
N SER A 129 17.36 -13.81 19.15
CA SER A 129 16.88 -12.80 20.11
C SER A 129 15.59 -13.17 20.84
N GLY A 130 14.96 -14.31 20.51
CA GLY A 130 13.70 -14.78 21.08
C GLY A 130 12.45 -14.23 20.40
N LYS A 131 12.59 -13.40 19.36
CA LYS A 131 11.46 -12.80 18.63
C LYS A 131 10.85 -13.81 17.65
N SER A 132 9.56 -14.05 17.78
CA SER A 132 8.82 -14.93 16.89
C SER A 132 8.57 -14.27 15.53
N TRP A 133 8.63 -15.09 14.48
CA TRP A 133 8.30 -14.67 13.13
C TRP A 133 7.52 -15.75 12.40
N SER A 134 6.73 -15.33 11.42
CA SER A 134 6.11 -16.22 10.44
C SER A 134 6.08 -15.57 9.08
N VAL A 135 6.10 -16.40 8.04
CA VAL A 135 5.92 -15.98 6.66
C VAL A 135 4.55 -16.45 6.19
N LEU A 136 3.82 -15.56 5.54
CA LEU A 136 2.63 -15.88 4.79
C LEU A 136 2.87 -15.46 3.35
N HIS A 137 2.73 -16.39 2.42
CA HIS A 137 2.90 -16.09 1.02
C HIS A 137 1.60 -15.59 0.43
N ILE A 138 1.66 -14.46 -0.26
CA ILE A 138 0.57 -13.87 -1.03
C ILE A 138 0.94 -14.01 -2.49
N CYS A 139 0.35 -15.00 -3.15
CA CYS A 139 0.69 -15.37 -4.52
C CYS A 139 -0.58 -15.41 -5.39
N PRO A 140 -1.18 -14.24 -5.71
CA PRO A 140 -2.31 -14.21 -6.63
C PRO A 140 -1.85 -14.61 -8.03
N LEU A 141 -2.76 -15.24 -8.78
CA LEU A 141 -2.55 -15.56 -10.19
C LEU A 141 -2.20 -14.28 -10.97
N GLY A 142 -1.27 -14.39 -11.92
CA GLY A 142 -0.85 -13.28 -12.79
C GLY A 142 0.21 -12.34 -12.19
N LEU A 143 0.55 -12.43 -10.90
CA LEU A 143 1.62 -11.60 -10.34
C LEU A 143 3.00 -12.05 -10.78
N HIS A 144 3.27 -13.35 -10.83
CA HIS A 144 4.60 -13.89 -11.15
C HIS A 144 4.72 -14.47 -12.57
N ASP A 145 3.59 -14.79 -13.19
CA ASP A 145 3.56 -15.28 -14.55
C ASP A 145 3.61 -14.11 -15.54
N PRO A 146 4.39 -14.20 -16.64
CA PRO A 146 4.39 -13.19 -17.68
C PRO A 146 3.01 -13.08 -18.34
N VAL A 147 2.36 -11.94 -18.19
CA VAL A 147 1.06 -11.68 -18.83
C VAL A 147 1.23 -11.30 -20.30
N GLN A 148 0.18 -11.53 -21.10
CA GLN A 148 0.22 -11.20 -22.53
C GLN A 148 0.30 -9.67 -22.74
N PRO A 149 1.13 -9.18 -23.68
CA PRO A 149 1.15 -7.77 -24.03
C PRO A 149 -0.21 -7.26 -24.51
N GLY A 150 -0.61 -6.08 -24.05
CA GLY A 150 -1.85 -5.43 -24.46
C GLY A 150 -2.76 -5.08 -23.29
N GLN A 151 -3.99 -4.65 -23.61
CA GLN A 151 -4.96 -4.21 -22.59
C GLN A 151 -5.37 -5.34 -21.64
N GLU A 152 -5.47 -6.57 -22.14
CA GLU A 152 -5.86 -7.73 -21.34
C GLU A 152 -4.80 -8.05 -20.27
N GLY A 153 -3.51 -8.10 -20.62
CA GLY A 153 -2.47 -8.35 -19.62
C GLY A 153 -2.27 -7.20 -18.64
N VAL A 154 -2.50 -5.95 -19.05
CA VAL A 154 -2.54 -4.83 -18.09
C VAL A 154 -3.66 -5.04 -17.08
N ALA A 155 -4.87 -5.37 -17.54
CA ALA A 155 -6.02 -5.61 -16.66
C ALA A 155 -5.78 -6.78 -15.69
N GLU A 156 -5.16 -7.86 -16.17
CA GLU A 156 -4.79 -9.02 -15.36
C GLU A 156 -3.81 -8.64 -14.25
N LEU A 157 -2.73 -7.92 -14.57
CA LEU A 157 -1.77 -7.44 -13.57
C LEU A 157 -2.40 -6.46 -12.57
N GLU A 158 -3.24 -5.54 -13.06
CA GLU A 158 -3.99 -4.61 -12.22
C GLU A 158 -4.90 -5.33 -11.23
N GLU A 159 -5.54 -6.42 -11.66
CA GLU A 159 -6.36 -7.28 -10.83
C GLU A 159 -5.52 -7.99 -9.76
N SER A 160 -4.39 -8.61 -10.14
CA SER A 160 -3.48 -9.27 -9.19
C SER A 160 -3.00 -8.31 -8.10
N LEU A 161 -2.56 -7.10 -8.47
CA LEU A 161 -2.14 -6.07 -7.52
C LEU A 161 -3.29 -5.60 -6.62
N SER A 162 -4.51 -5.52 -7.16
CA SER A 162 -5.71 -5.21 -6.38
C SER A 162 -6.02 -6.30 -5.35
N GLN A 163 -5.87 -7.57 -5.72
CA GLN A 163 -6.05 -8.70 -4.82
C GLN A 163 -5.02 -8.65 -3.68
N VAL A 164 -3.74 -8.37 -3.96
CA VAL A 164 -2.72 -8.19 -2.90
C VAL A 164 -3.13 -7.09 -1.92
N ALA A 165 -3.60 -5.94 -2.43
CA ALA A 165 -4.05 -4.83 -1.61
C ALA A 165 -5.25 -5.20 -0.71
N GLN A 166 -6.22 -5.94 -1.26
CA GLN A 166 -7.37 -6.44 -0.51
C GLN A 166 -6.96 -7.45 0.57
N ILE A 167 -6.02 -8.35 0.27
CA ILE A 167 -5.46 -9.31 1.24
C ILE A 167 -4.77 -8.59 2.38
N TYR A 168 -3.90 -7.61 2.07
CA TYR A 168 -3.21 -6.81 3.07
C TYR A 168 -4.18 -6.14 4.04
N VAL A 169 -5.29 -5.58 3.53
CA VAL A 169 -6.31 -4.92 4.36
C VAL A 169 -7.20 -5.89 5.12
N SER A 170 -7.53 -7.02 4.49
CA SER A 170 -8.37 -8.06 5.08
C SER A 170 -7.62 -8.96 6.07
N GLY A 171 -6.32 -8.72 6.28
CA GLY A 171 -5.41 -9.44 7.18
C GLY A 171 -5.87 -9.61 8.64
N TRP A 172 -7.03 -9.05 9.02
CA TRP A 172 -7.77 -9.42 10.21
C TRP A 172 -8.00 -10.95 10.37
N GLY A 173 -8.11 -11.70 9.26
CA GLY A 173 -8.17 -13.17 9.31
C GLY A 173 -6.88 -13.83 9.80
N LEU A 174 -5.73 -13.20 9.55
CA LEU A 174 -4.38 -13.68 9.92
C LEU A 174 -4.11 -13.51 11.41
N HIS A 175 -4.63 -12.44 12.00
CA HIS A 175 -4.56 -12.12 13.43
C HIS A 175 -5.15 -13.23 14.30
N ARG A 176 -6.29 -13.81 13.90
CA ARG A 176 -7.03 -14.80 14.71
C ARG A 176 -6.32 -16.13 14.89
N ASP A 177 -5.44 -16.51 13.96
CA ASP A 177 -4.65 -17.74 14.04
C ASP A 177 -3.30 -17.52 14.74
N PHE A 178 -2.79 -16.29 14.73
CA PHE A 178 -1.58 -15.91 15.44
C PHE A 178 -1.84 -15.72 16.94
N ASP A 179 -2.92 -15.01 17.30
CA ASP A 179 -3.35 -14.80 18.70
C ASP A 179 -3.61 -16.12 19.44
N LYS A 180 -4.19 -17.12 18.76
CA LYS A 180 -4.41 -18.45 19.33
C LYS A 180 -3.12 -19.19 19.67
N ARG A 181 -2.03 -18.91 18.95
CA ARG A 181 -0.72 -19.55 19.15
C ARG A 181 0.13 -18.80 20.18
N CYS A 182 -0.03 -17.48 20.25
CA CYS A 182 0.64 -16.60 21.20
C CYS A 182 -0.12 -16.45 22.53
N ALA A 183 -0.95 -17.44 22.92
CA ALA A 183 -1.89 -17.44 24.05
C ALA A 183 -1.28 -17.31 25.47
N GLY A 184 -0.22 -16.53 25.63
CA GLY A 184 0.42 -16.16 26.89
C GLY A 184 0.52 -14.65 27.16
N GLY A 185 -0.04 -13.78 26.30
CA GLY A 185 -0.07 -12.33 26.56
C GLY A 185 -0.45 -11.49 25.35
N GLU A 186 -0.63 -10.19 25.58
CA GLU A 186 -0.80 -9.16 24.53
C GLU A 186 0.55 -9.00 23.82
N VAL A 187 0.77 -9.80 22.76
CA VAL A 187 2.01 -9.72 21.98
C VAL A 187 1.90 -8.55 21.02
N ASP A 188 2.82 -7.60 21.15
CA ASP A 188 3.01 -6.54 20.15
C ASP A 188 3.41 -7.17 18.81
N LEU A 189 2.43 -7.23 17.91
CA LEU A 189 2.52 -7.89 16.61
C LEU A 189 2.59 -6.83 15.51
N THR A 190 3.58 -6.98 14.65
CA THR A 190 3.72 -6.16 13.43
C THR A 190 3.56 -7.02 12.20
N VAL A 191 2.70 -6.60 11.27
CA VAL A 191 2.57 -7.19 9.93
C VAL A 191 3.43 -6.38 8.98
N LEU A 192 4.42 -7.02 8.36
CA LEU A 192 5.34 -6.43 7.40
C LEU A 192 5.00 -6.93 6.00
N MET A 193 5.03 -6.05 5.01
CA MET A 193 4.91 -6.44 3.60
C MET A 193 5.84 -5.58 2.77
N THR A 194 6.62 -6.19 1.88
CA THR A 194 7.30 -5.46 0.80
C THR A 194 6.28 -5.08 -0.27
N VAL A 195 6.44 -3.90 -0.86
CA VAL A 195 5.54 -3.48 -1.94
C VAL A 195 5.54 -4.54 -3.06
N PRO A 196 4.37 -5.09 -3.45
CA PRO A 196 4.33 -6.13 -4.46
C PRO A 196 4.86 -5.61 -5.78
N PHE A 197 5.82 -6.34 -6.34
CA PHE A 197 6.41 -6.01 -7.63
C PHE A 197 6.67 -7.28 -8.43
N SER A 198 6.29 -7.23 -9.70
CA SER A 198 6.53 -8.28 -10.67
C SER A 198 7.62 -7.86 -11.65
N ASP A 199 8.81 -8.47 -11.51
CA ASP A 199 9.89 -8.36 -12.48
C ASP A 199 9.47 -8.91 -13.86
N ALA A 200 8.70 -10.01 -13.87
CA ALA A 200 8.19 -10.65 -15.07
C ALA A 200 7.32 -9.71 -15.91
N ASN A 201 6.56 -8.83 -15.26
CA ASN A 201 5.62 -7.91 -15.90
C ASN A 201 6.14 -6.47 -16.04
N SER A 202 7.46 -6.26 -15.85
CA SER A 202 8.11 -4.95 -15.98
C SER A 202 7.99 -4.30 -17.38
N GLY A 203 7.83 -5.13 -18.43
CA GLY A 203 7.57 -4.67 -19.80
C GLY A 203 6.13 -4.22 -20.07
N ILE A 204 5.19 -4.60 -19.18
CA ILE A 204 3.76 -4.27 -19.28
C ILE A 204 3.46 -3.02 -18.45
N MET A 205 3.93 -3.03 -17.20
CA MET A 205 3.79 -1.91 -16.27
C MET A 205 5.12 -1.69 -15.58
N SER A 206 5.62 -0.45 -15.65
CA SER A 206 6.85 -0.07 -14.95
C SER A 206 6.73 -0.35 -13.45
N ARG A 207 7.87 -0.59 -12.79
CA ARG A 207 7.92 -0.77 -11.32
C ARG A 207 7.17 0.32 -10.57
N ALA A 208 7.42 1.59 -10.91
CA ALA A 208 6.72 2.72 -10.31
C ALA A 208 5.20 2.69 -10.57
N GLY A 209 4.79 2.26 -11.77
CA GLY A 209 3.38 2.09 -12.12
C GLY A 209 2.68 1.01 -11.30
N GLN A 210 3.32 -0.17 -11.13
CA GLN A 210 2.79 -1.26 -10.31
C GLN A 210 2.60 -0.82 -8.86
N VAL A 211 3.62 -0.16 -8.31
CA VAL A 211 3.63 0.41 -6.95
C VAL A 211 2.51 1.43 -6.78
N GLN A 212 2.36 2.36 -7.73
CA GLN A 212 1.32 3.38 -7.71
C GLN A 212 -0.08 2.77 -7.78
N HIS A 213 -0.29 1.77 -8.64
CA HIS A 213 -1.58 1.09 -8.76
C HIS A 213 -1.93 0.34 -7.48
N PHE A 214 -1.00 -0.47 -6.96
CA PHE A 214 -1.15 -1.17 -5.69
C PHE A 214 -1.53 -0.21 -4.54
N ALA A 215 -0.78 0.88 -4.36
CA ALA A 215 -1.03 1.85 -3.30
C ALA A 215 -2.40 2.55 -3.45
N SER A 216 -2.86 2.76 -4.69
CA SER A 216 -4.19 3.29 -4.97
C SER A 216 -5.29 2.29 -4.61
N CYS A 217 -5.12 1.01 -4.98
CA CYS A 217 -6.03 -0.07 -4.59
C CYS A 217 -6.06 -0.25 -3.07
N LEU A 218 -4.93 -0.08 -2.39
CA LEU A 218 -4.83 -0.16 -0.94
C LEU A 218 -5.69 0.90 -0.25
N ALA A 219 -5.63 2.15 -0.73
CA ALA A 219 -6.52 3.23 -0.26
C ALA A 219 -8.01 2.89 -0.41
N VAL A 220 -8.40 2.33 -1.56
CA VAL A 220 -9.78 1.89 -1.81
C VAL A 220 -10.18 0.77 -0.86
N ALA A 221 -9.34 -0.27 -0.73
CA ALA A 221 -9.60 -1.44 0.11
C ALA A 221 -9.77 -1.08 1.59
N SER A 222 -8.88 -0.23 2.12
CA SER A 222 -8.94 0.26 3.50
C SER A 222 -10.20 1.07 3.78
N ARG A 223 -10.65 1.88 2.81
CA ARG A 223 -11.90 2.65 2.96
C ARG A 223 -13.14 1.77 2.97
N GLN A 224 -13.13 0.66 2.23
CA GLN A 224 -14.23 -0.34 2.22
C GLN A 224 -14.30 -1.14 3.53
N ASN A 225 -13.21 -1.16 4.31
CA ASN A 225 -13.09 -1.94 5.54
C ASN A 225 -12.71 -1.05 6.75
N PRO A 226 -13.48 0.03 7.05
CA PRO A 226 -13.11 0.97 8.10
C PRO A 226 -13.17 0.30 9.48
N GLY A 227 -12.16 0.55 10.33
CA GLY A 227 -12.13 0.08 11.72
C GLY A 227 -11.53 -1.31 11.96
N LYS A 228 -11.19 -2.09 10.91
CA LYS A 228 -10.48 -3.37 11.09
C LYS A 228 -9.03 -3.22 11.55
N MET A 229 -8.42 -2.03 11.42
CA MET A 229 -7.00 -1.82 11.76
C MET A 229 -6.76 -0.97 13.01
N SER A 230 -7.80 -0.40 13.62
CA SER A 230 -7.63 0.56 14.72
C SER A 230 -7.36 -0.05 16.10
N SER A 231 -7.56 -1.37 16.26
CA SER A 231 -7.31 -2.10 17.53
C SER A 231 -6.58 -3.42 17.29
N GLY A 232 -5.90 -3.55 16.14
CA GLY A 232 -5.23 -4.77 15.71
C GLY A 232 -3.70 -4.60 15.65
N PRO A 233 -2.99 -5.50 14.95
CA PRO A 233 -1.55 -5.41 14.79
C PRO A 233 -1.12 -4.14 14.07
N ARG A 234 0.14 -3.73 14.26
CA ARG A 234 0.75 -2.62 13.52
C ARG A 234 1.04 -3.08 12.08
N PHE A 235 0.54 -2.36 11.07
CA PHE A 235 0.84 -2.69 9.67
C PHE A 235 1.94 -1.76 9.15
N LYS A 236 3.00 -2.33 8.57
CA LYS A 236 4.10 -1.58 7.95
C LYS A 236 4.33 -2.07 6.53
N LEU A 237 4.16 -1.17 5.56
CA LEU A 237 4.50 -1.39 4.17
C LEU A 237 5.95 -0.94 3.94
N CYS A 238 6.84 -1.90 3.76
CA CYS A 238 8.27 -1.72 3.50
C CYS A 238 8.48 -1.38 2.03
N CYS A 239 8.88 -0.13 1.75
CA CYS A 239 9.00 0.38 0.39
C CYS A 239 10.42 0.26 -0.18
N ASP A 240 11.40 -0.24 0.59
CA ASP A 240 12.79 -0.41 0.15
C ASP A 240 13.42 0.87 -0.42
N GLY A 241 13.15 2.01 0.23
CA GLY A 241 13.75 3.30 -0.09
C GLY A 241 12.78 4.48 -0.07
N GLU A 242 13.36 5.67 0.01
CA GLU A 242 12.62 6.95 0.07
C GLU A 242 11.83 7.25 -1.20
N GLU A 243 12.38 6.90 -2.36
CA GLU A 243 11.71 7.15 -3.64
C GLU A 243 10.40 6.36 -3.75
N MET A 244 10.45 5.06 -3.46
CA MET A 244 9.27 4.19 -3.50
C MET A 244 8.28 4.56 -2.40
N ARG A 245 8.75 4.88 -1.18
CA ARG A 245 7.89 5.39 -0.10
C ARG A 245 7.11 6.62 -0.56
N ARG A 246 7.78 7.57 -1.22
CA ARG A 246 7.14 8.77 -1.77
C ARG A 246 6.08 8.41 -2.82
N ILE A 247 6.39 7.53 -3.77
CA ILE A 247 5.43 7.11 -4.81
C ILE A 247 4.20 6.45 -4.17
N CYS A 248 4.41 5.50 -3.26
CA CYS A 248 3.33 4.83 -2.53
C CYS A 248 2.43 5.82 -1.78
N THR A 249 3.04 6.69 -0.98
CA THR A 249 2.28 7.63 -0.13
C THR A 249 1.52 8.66 -0.94
N GLU A 250 2.11 9.20 -2.01
CA GLU A 250 1.44 10.13 -2.92
C GLU A 250 0.27 9.47 -3.66
N ALA A 251 0.46 8.24 -4.16
CA ALA A 251 -0.59 7.47 -4.83
C ALA A 251 -1.77 7.19 -3.89
N ALA A 252 -1.49 6.64 -2.70
CA ALA A 252 -2.49 6.37 -1.68
C ALA A 252 -3.23 7.64 -1.24
N TYR A 253 -2.52 8.74 -0.99
CA TYR A 253 -3.14 10.00 -0.60
C TYR A 253 -4.07 10.57 -1.69
N ASN A 254 -3.61 10.54 -2.95
CA ASN A 254 -4.42 10.99 -4.07
C ASN A 254 -5.69 10.14 -4.23
N ALA A 255 -5.56 8.82 -4.12
CA ALA A 255 -6.70 7.89 -4.15
C ALA A 255 -7.70 8.17 -3.02
N THR A 256 -7.24 8.32 -1.76
CA THR A 256 -8.13 8.69 -0.63
C THR A 256 -8.88 9.98 -0.91
N ARG A 257 -8.19 11.01 -1.41
CA ARG A 257 -8.79 12.32 -1.71
C ARG A 257 -9.84 12.23 -2.83
N GLU A 258 -9.61 11.40 -3.83
CA GLU A 258 -10.58 11.18 -4.91
C GLU A 258 -11.82 10.46 -4.39
N ILE A 259 -11.63 9.41 -3.60
CA ILE A 259 -12.72 8.70 -2.92
C ILE A 259 -13.55 9.70 -2.11
N ASP A 260 -12.93 10.51 -1.25
CA ASP A 260 -13.67 11.48 -0.42
C ASP A 260 -14.46 12.51 -1.24
N LYS A 261 -13.97 12.93 -2.40
CA LYS A 261 -14.74 13.80 -3.32
C LYS A 261 -15.98 13.11 -3.88
N HIS A 262 -15.88 11.83 -4.23
CA HIS A 262 -17.01 11.05 -4.74
C HIS A 262 -18.07 10.79 -3.67
N TRP A 263 -17.64 10.45 -2.46
CA TRP A 263 -18.54 10.17 -1.35
C TRP A 263 -19.18 11.44 -0.76
N GLY A 264 -18.43 12.55 -0.66
CA GLY A 264 -18.98 13.84 -0.25
C GLY A 264 -20.09 14.35 -1.18
N LYS A 265 -20.03 14.02 -2.48
CA LYS A 265 -21.10 14.32 -3.44
C LYS A 265 -22.32 13.40 -3.29
N ALA A 266 -22.11 12.11 -3.01
CA ALA A 266 -23.20 11.15 -2.80
C ALA A 266 -23.97 11.40 -1.49
N GLY A 267 -23.30 11.87 -0.44
CA GLY A 267 -23.92 12.24 0.83
C GLY A 267 -24.72 13.55 0.79
N ALA A 268 -24.35 14.49 -0.08
CA ALA A 268 -25.07 15.77 -0.25
C ALA A 268 -26.31 15.68 -1.17
N ALA A 269 -26.52 14.53 -1.82
CA ALA A 269 -27.67 14.27 -2.70
C ALA A 269 -28.81 13.50 -2.00
N ARG A 270 -28.72 13.30 -0.68
CA ARG A 270 -29.76 12.74 0.19
C ARG A 270 -30.27 13.82 1.12
#